data_AF-A0A2E0W1S6-F1
#
_entry.id   AF-A0A2E0W1S6-F1
#
_cell.length_a   1.000
_cell.length_b   1.000
_cell.length_c   1.000
_cell.angle_alpha   90.00
_cell.angle_beta   90.00
_cell.angle_gamma   90.00
#
_symmetry.space_group_name_H-M   'P 1'
#
loop_
_entity.id
_entity.type
_entity.pdbx_description
1 polymer ?
#
loop_
_entity_poly.entity_id
_entity_poly.type
_entity_poly.pdbx_seq_one_letter_code
_entity_poly.pdbx_strand_id
1 'polypeptide(L)'
;MAYIHFDIVQSQISKYPGKPSGDVIYYQYNPTNIVLILADGIGSGIKANIAAQSCVSRIKTLLQSGFTLRESFARHVNTMEEAKAKDLPYTAFSLVRILQDGIGTCLTYESPTPIFVTKAYSTILKSRIYSINTAVVSETIFELMKNEGIVIVTDGITQAGLNQDYSNGLELKGLNQFIDEQIKSGLKLRYLPKEITDNAFLINNKKMYDDLSAVILFARKGRVVNIFTGPPRNEEKDAEAVKKFLELDGLKIICGASTAKLVSRELSKNLVIDEKFASSISPPNYKIDGIDLVTEGIVTLNQLYNIWDEDESKLEKFNPVTDLYTLLKVADRINFIVGTADNPATEDITYSQLGLLKRKKIIPLLLEKFNKEGKVVVVEEV
;
A
#
# COMPACT_ATOMS: atom_id res chain seq x y z
N MET A 1 19.76 1.59 -1.78
CA MET A 1 18.98 0.52 -1.12
C MET A 1 17.68 0.37 -1.89
N ALA A 2 17.29 -0.86 -2.24
CA ALA A 2 16.06 -1.09 -3.00
C ALA A 2 14.83 -0.65 -2.19
N TYR A 3 13.87 0.00 -2.85
CA TYR A 3 12.60 0.43 -2.24
C TYR A 3 11.88 -0.75 -1.57
N ILE A 4 11.54 -0.58 -0.30
CA ILE A 4 10.70 -1.50 0.48
C ILE A 4 9.26 -1.01 0.35
N HIS A 5 8.37 -1.92 0.00
CA HIS A 5 6.94 -1.67 -0.01
C HIS A 5 6.27 -2.51 1.08
N PHE A 6 5.28 -1.95 1.75
CA PHE A 6 4.51 -2.65 2.76
C PHE A 6 3.14 -3.01 2.21
N ASP A 7 2.81 -4.30 2.21
CA ASP A 7 1.47 -4.77 1.89
C ASP A 7 0.67 -4.95 3.19
N ILE A 8 -0.64 -4.75 3.11
CA ILE A 8 -1.59 -5.11 4.16
C ILE A 8 -2.52 -6.19 3.60
N VAL A 9 -2.62 -7.31 4.30
CA VAL A 9 -3.59 -8.38 3.99
C VAL A 9 -4.42 -8.65 5.24
N GLN A 10 -5.72 -8.83 5.04
CA GLN A 10 -6.67 -9.05 6.13
C GLN A 10 -7.52 -10.28 5.88
N SER A 11 -8.02 -10.87 6.96
CA SER A 11 -9.09 -11.85 6.95
C SER A 11 -10.05 -11.53 8.10
N GLN A 12 -11.35 -11.55 7.81
CA GLN A 12 -12.40 -11.38 8.80
C GLN A 12 -13.49 -12.44 8.61
N ILE A 13 -13.97 -13.02 9.70
CA ILE A 13 -15.16 -13.89 9.72
C ILE A 13 -16.15 -13.26 10.70
N SER A 14 -17.32 -12.87 10.20
CA SER A 14 -18.36 -12.23 11.02
C SER A 14 -19.03 -13.24 11.95
N LYS A 15 -19.28 -12.83 13.20
CA LYS A 15 -19.99 -13.66 14.19
C LYS A 15 -21.34 -14.15 13.67
N TYR A 16 -22.05 -13.28 12.96
CA TYR A 16 -23.37 -13.57 12.42
C TYR A 16 -23.31 -13.67 10.89
N PRO A 17 -23.59 -14.84 10.31
CA PRO A 17 -23.60 -15.02 8.86
C PRO A 17 -24.50 -13.99 8.16
N GLY A 18 -23.99 -13.33 7.13
CA GLY A 18 -24.72 -12.32 6.36
C GLY A 18 -24.89 -10.96 7.05
N LYS A 19 -24.31 -10.75 8.23
CA LYS A 19 -24.28 -9.45 8.93
C LYS A 19 -22.86 -8.86 8.95
N PRO A 20 -22.71 -7.53 9.03
CA PRO A 20 -21.40 -6.92 9.19
C PRO A 20 -20.72 -7.41 10.47
N SER A 21 -19.41 -7.58 10.39
CA SER A 21 -18.59 -7.87 11.56
C SER A 21 -18.62 -6.72 12.55
N GLY A 22 -18.59 -6.99 13.85
CA GLY A 22 -18.36 -6.00 14.89
C GLY A 22 -16.99 -5.31 14.76
N ASP A 23 -16.06 -5.96 14.08
CA ASP A 23 -14.71 -5.47 13.84
C ASP A 23 -14.60 -4.64 12.56
N VAL A 24 -13.83 -3.56 12.62
CA VAL A 24 -13.52 -2.71 11.47
C VAL A 24 -12.02 -2.60 11.30
N ILE A 25 -11.57 -2.92 10.08
CA ILE A 25 -10.19 -2.70 9.65
C ILE A 25 -10.17 -1.49 8.71
N TYR A 26 -9.25 -0.57 8.98
CA TYR A 26 -9.01 0.59 8.14
C TYR A 26 -7.52 0.78 7.94
N TYR A 27 -7.10 1.07 6.72
CA TYR A 27 -5.73 1.49 6.46
C TYR A 27 -5.68 2.59 5.41
N GLN A 28 -4.64 3.41 5.49
CA GLN A 28 -4.38 4.49 4.56
C GLN A 28 -2.89 4.55 4.24
N TYR A 29 -2.56 4.49 2.96
CA TYR A 29 -1.23 4.80 2.45
C TYR A 29 -1.09 6.32 2.34
N ASN A 30 -0.13 6.89 3.05
CA ASN A 30 0.28 8.28 2.92
C ASN A 30 1.66 8.35 2.25
N PRO A 31 2.06 9.51 1.70
CA PRO A 31 3.37 9.64 1.07
C PRO A 31 4.56 9.25 1.97
N THR A 32 4.46 9.49 3.28
CA THR A 32 5.56 9.28 4.23
C THR A 32 5.35 8.12 5.20
N ASN A 33 4.15 7.55 5.25
CA ASN A 33 3.81 6.51 6.23
C ASN A 33 2.55 5.75 5.82
N ILE A 34 2.30 4.63 6.49
CA ILE A 34 1.03 3.91 6.40
C ILE A 34 0.41 3.91 7.80
N VAL A 35 -0.89 4.15 7.87
CA VAL A 35 -1.68 4.01 9.10
C VAL A 35 -2.59 2.81 8.94
N LEU A 36 -2.65 1.96 9.96
CA LEU A 36 -3.54 0.81 10.04
C LEU A 36 -4.27 0.83 11.39
N ILE A 37 -5.57 0.63 11.38
CA ILE A 37 -6.46 0.60 12.53
C ILE A 37 -7.23 -0.72 12.49
N LEU A 38 -7.19 -1.47 13.58
CA LEU A 38 -8.07 -2.62 13.82
C LEU A 38 -8.89 -2.29 15.06
N ALA A 39 -10.20 -2.09 14.87
CA ALA A 39 -11.13 -1.69 15.91
C ALA A 39 -12.17 -2.79 16.13
N ASP A 40 -12.37 -3.17 17.38
CA ASP A 40 -13.30 -4.19 17.84
C ASP A 40 -14.40 -3.54 18.68
N GLY A 41 -15.59 -3.49 18.08
CA GLY A 41 -16.75 -2.87 18.70
C GLY A 41 -17.41 -3.80 19.69
N ILE A 42 -17.61 -3.34 20.91
CA ILE A 42 -18.21 -4.20 21.94
C ILE A 42 -19.72 -4.27 21.78
N GLY A 43 -20.29 -5.47 22.00
CA GLY A 43 -21.75 -5.70 21.98
C GLY A 43 -22.29 -6.46 20.77
N SER A 44 -21.42 -6.92 19.87
CA SER A 44 -21.70 -7.73 18.67
C SER A 44 -22.66 -7.13 17.61
N GLY A 45 -22.51 -7.61 16.37
CA GLY A 45 -23.39 -7.26 15.24
C GLY A 45 -23.35 -5.78 14.86
N ILE A 46 -24.50 -5.21 14.48
CA ILE A 46 -24.59 -3.85 13.93
C ILE A 46 -24.16 -2.78 14.95
N LYS A 47 -24.50 -2.96 16.24
CA LYS A 47 -24.13 -1.99 17.28
C LYS A 47 -22.62 -1.92 17.47
N ALA A 48 -21.97 -3.09 17.54
CA ALA A 48 -20.52 -3.20 17.56
C ALA A 48 -19.89 -2.54 16.33
N ASN A 49 -20.39 -2.88 15.13
CA ASN A 49 -19.86 -2.31 13.90
C ASN A 49 -19.93 -0.77 13.90
N ILE A 50 -21.04 -0.18 14.36
CA ILE A 50 -21.18 1.29 14.46
C ILE A 50 -20.16 1.88 15.44
N ALA A 51 -19.91 1.23 16.58
CA ALA A 51 -18.91 1.67 17.55
C ALA A 51 -17.50 1.62 16.94
N ALA A 52 -17.14 0.51 16.29
CA ALA A 52 -15.86 0.34 15.61
C ALA A 52 -15.67 1.34 14.44
N GLN A 53 -16.69 1.59 13.63
CA GLN A 53 -16.66 2.63 12.59
C GLN A 53 -16.47 4.04 13.18
N SER A 54 -17.12 4.32 14.31
CA SER A 54 -16.99 5.60 15.01
C SER A 54 -15.58 5.79 15.56
N CYS A 55 -14.97 4.73 16.11
CA CYS A 55 -13.57 4.70 16.54
C CYS A 55 -12.63 5.03 15.37
N VAL A 56 -12.74 4.30 14.26
CA VAL A 56 -11.94 4.53 13.05
C VAL A 56 -12.10 5.96 12.54
N SER A 57 -13.34 6.45 12.43
CA SER A 57 -13.63 7.80 11.94
C SER A 57 -13.04 8.90 12.85
N ARG A 58 -13.14 8.72 14.17
CA ARG A 58 -12.58 9.64 15.17
C ARG A 58 -11.07 9.71 15.07
N ILE A 59 -10.38 8.56 15.06
CA ILE A 59 -8.92 8.48 14.96
C ILE A 59 -8.44 9.09 13.65
N LYS A 60 -9.09 8.73 12.53
CA LYS A 60 -8.79 9.29 11.21
C LYS A 60 -8.89 10.82 11.22
N THR A 61 -9.97 11.36 11.76
CA THR A 61 -10.20 12.82 11.83
C THR A 61 -9.11 13.52 12.65
N LEU A 62 -8.69 12.92 13.79
CA LEU A 62 -7.61 13.47 14.61
C LEU A 62 -6.28 13.50 13.84
N LEU A 63 -5.91 12.40 13.18
CA LEU A 63 -4.68 12.33 12.39
C LEU A 63 -4.71 13.33 11.22
N GLN A 64 -5.84 13.47 10.54
CA GLN A 64 -6.03 14.44 9.46
C GLN A 64 -5.99 15.90 9.95
N SER A 65 -6.35 16.14 11.21
CA SER A 65 -6.26 17.45 11.86
C SER A 65 -4.85 17.80 12.37
N GLY A 66 -3.85 16.96 12.08
CA GLY A 66 -2.45 17.21 12.42
C GLY A 66 -2.01 16.72 13.80
N PHE A 67 -2.88 16.00 14.54
CA PHE A 67 -2.47 15.38 15.80
C PHE A 67 -1.47 14.25 15.56
N THR A 68 -0.50 14.09 16.46
CA THR A 68 0.41 12.96 16.41
C THR A 68 -0.31 11.63 16.66
N LEU A 69 0.33 10.51 16.32
CA LEU A 69 -0.20 9.17 16.58
C LEU A 69 -0.56 8.97 18.06
N ARG A 70 0.35 9.36 18.96
CA ARG A 70 0.20 9.21 20.40
C ARG A 70 -0.88 10.12 20.98
N GLU A 71 -0.99 11.36 20.50
CA GLU A 71 -2.07 12.27 20.92
C GLU A 71 -3.44 11.79 20.45
N SER A 72 -3.53 11.33 19.19
CA SER A 72 -4.76 10.81 18.62
C SER A 72 -5.23 9.57 19.40
N PHE A 73 -4.31 8.67 19.70
CA PHE A 73 -4.53 7.50 20.53
C PHE A 73 -5.01 7.89 21.94
N ALA A 74 -4.25 8.72 22.65
CA ALA A 74 -4.56 9.11 24.03
C ALA A 74 -5.91 9.82 24.17
N ARG A 75 -6.23 10.73 23.24
CA ARG A 75 -7.52 11.43 23.22
C ARG A 75 -8.69 10.47 23.00
N HIS A 76 -8.51 9.47 22.14
CA HIS A 76 -9.55 8.49 21.90
C HIS A 76 -9.73 7.54 23.08
N VAL A 77 -8.64 7.05 23.68
CA VAL A 77 -8.67 6.24 24.90
C VAL A 77 -9.43 6.95 26.03
N ASN A 78 -9.18 8.25 26.26
CA ASN A 78 -9.94 9.02 27.25
C ASN A 78 -11.45 9.03 26.97
N THR A 79 -11.83 9.15 25.69
CA THR A 79 -13.25 9.10 25.29
C THR A 79 -13.84 7.71 25.54
N MET A 80 -13.07 6.64 25.32
CA MET A 80 -13.50 5.26 25.56
C MET A 80 -13.66 4.96 27.06
N GLU A 81 -12.75 5.42 27.91
CA GLU A 81 -12.86 5.27 29.36
C GLU A 81 -14.09 5.99 29.91
N GLU A 82 -14.40 7.19 29.42
CA GLU A 82 -15.63 7.91 29.78
C GLU A 82 -16.90 7.18 29.31
N ALA A 83 -16.86 6.57 28.12
CA ALA A 83 -17.96 5.77 27.59
C ALA A 83 -18.18 4.51 28.44
N LYS A 84 -17.10 3.79 28.75
CA LYS A 84 -17.09 2.59 29.59
C LYS A 84 -17.63 2.87 31.00
N ALA A 85 -17.26 3.99 31.61
CA ALA A 85 -17.77 4.41 32.91
C ALA A 85 -19.28 4.76 32.92
N LYS A 86 -19.86 5.02 31.75
CA LYS A 86 -21.28 5.40 31.57
C LYS A 86 -22.11 4.26 30.94
N ASP A 87 -21.57 3.05 30.83
CA ASP A 87 -22.20 1.91 30.15
C ASP A 87 -22.63 2.24 28.70
N LEU A 88 -21.83 3.08 28.02
CA LEU A 88 -22.00 3.40 26.61
C LEU A 88 -21.14 2.46 25.76
N PRO A 89 -21.51 2.24 24.48
CA PRO A 89 -20.68 1.47 23.56
C PRO A 89 -19.25 2.01 23.50
N TYR A 90 -18.28 1.13 23.71
CA TYR A 90 -16.85 1.43 23.59
C TYR A 90 -16.19 0.40 22.68
N THR A 91 -14.92 0.64 22.35
CA THR A 91 -14.22 -0.09 21.30
C THR A 91 -12.79 -0.36 21.75
N ALA A 92 -12.39 -1.64 21.72
CA ALA A 92 -10.99 -2.02 21.82
C ALA A 92 -10.31 -1.76 20.47
N PHE A 93 -9.06 -1.33 20.45
CA PHE A 93 -8.41 -1.07 19.15
C PHE A 93 -6.88 -1.13 19.20
N SER A 94 -6.32 -1.48 18.03
CA SER A 94 -4.91 -1.36 17.69
C SER A 94 -4.71 -0.27 16.65
N LEU A 95 -3.80 0.67 16.91
CA LEU A 95 -3.41 1.75 16.02
C LEU A 95 -1.94 1.61 15.65
N VAL A 96 -1.67 1.32 14.38
CA VAL A 96 -0.35 1.11 13.82
C VAL A 96 0.02 2.26 12.89
N ARG A 97 1.25 2.73 12.97
CA ARG A 97 1.89 3.56 11.96
C ARG A 97 3.25 3.00 11.60
N ILE A 98 3.54 2.87 10.31
CA ILE A 98 4.88 2.51 9.81
C ILE A 98 5.38 3.58 8.85
N LEU A 99 6.63 3.98 9.00
CA LEU A 99 7.32 4.92 8.12
C LEU A 99 7.90 4.18 6.91
N GLN A 100 8.28 4.93 5.86
CA GLN A 100 8.84 4.33 4.64
C GLN A 100 10.19 3.61 4.84
N ASP A 101 10.90 3.90 5.94
CA ASP A 101 12.15 3.25 6.32
C ASP A 101 11.94 1.93 7.10
N GLY A 102 10.69 1.57 7.40
CA GLY A 102 10.34 0.37 8.15
C GLY A 102 10.19 0.57 9.65
N ILE A 103 10.47 1.76 10.18
CA ILE A 103 10.25 2.07 11.60
C ILE A 103 8.75 2.20 11.87
N GLY A 104 8.25 1.41 12.81
CA GLY A 104 6.84 1.32 13.15
C GLY A 104 6.54 1.49 14.64
N THR A 105 5.30 1.89 14.92
CA THR A 105 4.74 1.97 16.26
C THR A 105 3.33 1.39 16.24
N CYS A 106 3.05 0.45 17.14
CA CYS A 106 1.71 -0.09 17.42
C CYS A 106 1.28 0.35 18.82
N LEU A 107 0.13 0.99 18.93
CA LEU A 107 -0.50 1.38 20.19
C LEU A 107 -1.76 0.54 20.35
N THR A 108 -1.94 -0.13 21.49
CA THR A 108 -3.12 -0.96 21.75
C THR A 108 -3.85 -0.53 23.02
N TYR A 109 -5.18 -0.49 22.92
CA TYR A 109 -6.11 -0.29 24.03
C TYR A 109 -7.06 -1.48 24.06
N GLU A 110 -6.96 -2.30 25.11
CA GLU A 110 -7.73 -3.54 25.28
C GLU A 110 -7.65 -4.51 24.09
N SER A 111 -6.57 -4.44 23.30
CA SER A 111 -6.31 -5.34 22.16
C SER A 111 -5.02 -6.13 22.34
N PRO A 112 -4.95 -7.34 21.75
CA PRO A 112 -3.74 -8.17 21.76
C PRO A 112 -2.50 -7.44 21.25
N THR A 113 -1.35 -7.76 21.85
CA THR A 113 -0.04 -7.23 21.41
C THR A 113 0.34 -7.82 20.04
N PRO A 114 0.95 -7.04 19.12
CA PRO A 114 1.39 -7.54 17.83
C PRO A 114 2.41 -8.68 17.91
N ILE A 115 2.31 -9.61 16.97
CA ILE A 115 3.30 -10.68 16.75
C ILE A 115 4.18 -10.30 15.57
N PHE A 116 5.49 -10.29 15.78
CA PHE A 116 6.46 -10.12 14.70
C PHE A 116 6.66 -11.44 13.96
N VAL A 117 6.77 -11.36 12.64
CA VAL A 117 6.91 -12.53 11.77
C VAL A 117 8.01 -12.32 10.74
N THR A 118 8.76 -13.37 10.46
CA THR A 118 9.78 -13.43 9.40
C THR A 118 9.52 -14.65 8.51
N LYS A 119 10.41 -14.93 7.57
CA LYS A 119 10.41 -16.20 6.81
C LYS A 119 10.83 -17.42 7.63
N ALA A 120 11.38 -17.23 8.82
CA ALA A 120 11.99 -18.31 9.61
C ALA A 120 11.32 -18.55 10.96
N TYR A 121 10.74 -17.52 11.57
CA TYR A 121 10.15 -17.61 12.91
C TYR A 121 9.11 -16.51 13.16
N SER A 122 8.33 -16.68 14.23
CA SER A 122 7.49 -15.64 14.83
C SER A 122 7.87 -15.36 16.29
N THR A 123 7.59 -14.15 16.77
CA THR A 123 7.76 -13.80 18.18
C THR A 123 6.77 -12.73 18.63
N ILE A 124 6.27 -12.86 19.85
CA ILE A 124 5.44 -11.82 20.48
C ILE A 124 6.33 -10.62 20.78
N LEU A 125 5.99 -9.46 20.26
CA LEU A 125 6.78 -8.25 20.51
C LEU A 125 6.67 -7.82 21.97
N LYS A 126 7.77 -7.28 22.51
CA LYS A 126 7.76 -6.67 23.84
C LYS A 126 7.12 -5.28 23.76
N SER A 127 6.09 -5.06 24.56
CA SER A 127 5.41 -3.76 24.66
C SER A 127 5.76 -3.04 25.95
N ARG A 128 5.89 -1.73 25.85
CA ARG A 128 5.88 -0.84 27.01
C ARG A 128 4.44 -0.67 27.47
N ILE A 129 4.13 -1.12 28.68
CA ILE A 129 2.82 -0.93 29.31
C ILE A 129 2.86 0.36 30.12
N TYR A 130 1.86 1.21 29.97
CA TYR A 130 1.70 2.44 30.74
C TYR A 130 0.23 2.82 30.86
N SER A 131 -0.06 3.81 31.69
CA SER A 131 -1.43 4.29 31.92
C SER A 131 -1.68 5.61 31.22
N ILE A 132 -2.87 5.75 30.63
CA ILE A 132 -3.46 7.02 30.20
C ILE A 132 -4.68 7.23 31.09
N ASN A 133 -4.58 8.13 32.07
CA ASN A 133 -5.54 8.21 33.17
C ASN A 133 -5.72 6.86 33.87
N THR A 134 -6.92 6.26 33.80
CA THR A 134 -7.25 4.95 34.36
C THR A 134 -7.03 3.79 33.39
N ALA A 135 -6.90 4.06 32.09
CA ALA A 135 -6.72 3.03 31.08
C ALA A 135 -5.28 2.48 31.10
N VAL A 136 -5.15 1.16 31.09
CA VAL A 136 -3.87 0.48 30.80
C VAL A 136 -3.76 0.30 29.29
N VAL A 137 -2.68 0.81 28.72
CA VAL A 137 -2.40 0.75 27.28
C VAL A 137 -1.02 0.17 27.03
N SER A 138 -0.79 -0.29 25.80
CA SER A 138 0.52 -0.79 25.40
C SER A 138 1.06 -0.06 24.17
N GLU A 139 2.38 0.15 24.15
CA GLU A 139 3.11 0.68 23.01
C GLU A 139 4.22 -0.30 22.61
N THR A 140 4.20 -0.69 21.34
CA THR A 140 5.21 -1.54 20.72
C THR A 140 5.93 -0.76 19.64
N ILE A 141 7.24 -0.66 19.73
CA ILE A 141 8.10 -0.12 18.67
C ILE A 141 8.75 -1.30 17.94
N PHE A 142 8.78 -1.24 16.62
CA PHE A 142 9.35 -2.28 15.78
C PHE A 142 10.00 -1.67 14.54
N GLU A 143 10.85 -2.45 13.88
CA GLU A 143 11.46 -2.11 12.60
C GLU A 143 11.28 -3.32 11.67
N LEU A 144 10.80 -3.08 10.45
CA LEU A 144 10.57 -4.14 9.47
C LEU A 144 11.57 -4.05 8.33
N MET A 145 12.34 -5.11 8.16
CA MET A 145 13.14 -5.34 6.97
C MET A 145 12.38 -6.18 5.94
N LYS A 146 12.96 -6.33 4.75
CA LYS A 146 12.36 -7.11 3.66
C LYS A 146 12.00 -8.53 4.09
N ASN A 147 10.76 -8.92 3.82
CA ASN A 147 10.12 -10.19 4.20
C ASN A 147 9.83 -10.36 5.69
N GLU A 148 9.74 -9.25 6.43
CA GLU A 148 9.30 -9.23 7.82
C GLU A 148 7.94 -8.54 7.90
N GLY A 149 7.21 -8.79 8.98
CA GLY A 149 5.91 -8.20 9.20
C GLY A 149 5.49 -8.20 10.65
N ILE A 150 4.35 -7.56 10.90
CA ILE A 150 3.60 -7.72 12.13
C ILE A 150 2.21 -8.26 11.83
N VAL A 151 1.74 -9.12 12.72
CA VAL A 151 0.38 -9.62 12.76
C VAL A 151 -0.33 -8.94 13.94
N ILE A 152 -1.48 -8.34 13.68
CA ILE A 152 -2.41 -7.84 14.69
C ILE A 152 -3.73 -8.59 14.55
N VAL A 153 -4.39 -8.85 15.67
CA VAL A 153 -5.64 -9.61 15.75
C VAL A 153 -6.57 -8.98 16.77
N THR A 154 -7.87 -9.25 16.65
CA THR A 154 -8.85 -8.97 17.73
C THR A 154 -8.84 -10.05 18.78
N ASP A 155 -9.47 -9.78 19.92
CA ASP A 155 -9.49 -10.73 21.02
C ASP A 155 -10.26 -12.02 20.67
N GLY A 156 -11.24 -11.96 19.76
CA GLY A 156 -11.95 -13.11 19.21
C GLY A 156 -11.03 -14.21 18.66
N ILE A 157 -9.85 -13.85 18.14
CA ILE A 157 -8.80 -14.83 17.77
C ILE A 157 -8.14 -15.42 19.01
N THR A 158 -7.65 -14.58 19.93
CA THR A 158 -6.92 -15.03 21.12
C THR A 158 -7.79 -15.74 22.15
N GLN A 159 -9.10 -15.49 22.15
CA GLN A 159 -10.10 -16.12 23.01
C GLN A 159 -10.77 -17.32 22.34
N ALA A 160 -10.36 -17.71 21.11
CA ALA A 160 -10.88 -18.91 20.47
C ALA A 160 -10.67 -20.13 21.37
N GLY A 161 -11.71 -20.95 21.53
CA GLY A 161 -11.70 -22.14 22.39
C GLY A 161 -11.97 -21.85 23.87
N LEU A 162 -12.21 -20.59 24.26
CA LEU A 162 -12.57 -20.24 25.64
C LEU A 162 -13.85 -20.99 26.07
N ASN A 163 -13.83 -21.53 27.30
CA ASN A 163 -14.89 -22.37 27.86
C ASN A 163 -15.15 -23.68 27.10
N GLN A 164 -14.20 -24.12 26.28
CA GLN A 164 -14.19 -25.45 25.63
C GLN A 164 -12.94 -26.21 26.10
N ASP A 165 -12.11 -26.70 25.17
CA ASP A 165 -10.88 -27.43 25.45
C ASP A 165 -9.75 -26.53 26.01
N TYR A 166 -9.93 -25.21 25.96
CA TYR A 166 -8.96 -24.22 26.43
C TYR A 166 -9.51 -23.42 27.61
N SER A 167 -8.86 -23.52 28.78
CA SER A 167 -9.30 -22.81 29.99
C SER A 167 -9.24 -21.29 29.86
N ASN A 168 -8.29 -20.75 29.07
CA ASN A 168 -8.10 -19.31 28.84
C ASN A 168 -8.22 -18.92 27.35
N GLY A 169 -8.72 -19.82 26.50
CA GLY A 169 -8.65 -19.67 25.03
C GLY A 169 -7.25 -19.99 24.46
N LEU A 170 -7.07 -19.70 23.17
CA LEU A 170 -5.80 -19.90 22.44
C LEU A 170 -4.64 -19.10 23.03
N GLU A 171 -4.95 -17.93 23.58
CA GLU A 171 -4.02 -16.92 24.08
C GLU A 171 -3.00 -16.46 23.02
N LEU A 172 -2.27 -15.38 23.32
CA LEU A 172 -1.26 -14.87 22.39
C LEU A 172 -0.10 -15.87 22.19
N LYS A 173 0.19 -16.71 23.20
CA LYS A 173 1.21 -17.75 23.14
C LYS A 173 0.85 -18.87 22.17
N GLY A 174 -0.38 -19.39 22.24
CA GLY A 174 -0.85 -20.43 21.32
C GLY A 174 -0.94 -19.91 19.89
N LEU A 175 -1.40 -18.67 19.71
CA LEU A 175 -1.38 -18.01 18.39
C LEU A 175 0.03 -17.90 17.82
N ASN A 176 1.01 -17.46 18.63
CA ASN A 176 2.39 -17.35 18.19
C ASN A 176 2.96 -18.72 17.77
N GLN A 177 2.70 -19.78 18.55
CA GLN A 177 3.12 -21.14 18.22
C GLN A 177 2.51 -21.58 16.88
N PHE A 178 1.20 -21.40 16.69
CA PHE A 178 0.54 -21.72 15.43
C PHE A 178 1.19 -20.99 14.24
N ILE A 179 1.42 -19.67 14.37
CA ILE A 179 2.07 -18.88 13.32
C ILE A 179 3.48 -19.40 13.03
N ASP A 180 4.25 -19.75 14.06
CA ASP A 180 5.61 -20.28 13.91
C ASP A 180 5.62 -21.60 13.14
N GLU A 181 4.68 -22.50 13.43
CA GLU A 181 4.48 -23.77 12.71
C GLU A 181 4.11 -23.54 11.24
N GLN A 182 3.22 -22.58 10.95
CA GLN A 182 2.87 -22.20 9.58
C GLN A 182 4.05 -21.61 8.81
N ILE A 183 4.88 -20.79 9.45
CA ILE A 183 6.10 -20.24 8.82
C ILE A 183 7.08 -21.38 8.52
N LYS A 184 7.29 -22.30 9.46
CA LYS A 184 8.16 -23.47 9.30
C LYS A 184 7.69 -24.44 8.22
N SER A 185 6.39 -24.51 7.94
CA SER A 185 5.83 -25.30 6.83
C SER A 185 6.02 -24.63 5.46
N GLY A 186 6.52 -23.40 5.42
CA GLY A 186 6.79 -22.65 4.20
C GLY A 186 5.63 -21.76 3.73
N LEU A 187 4.62 -21.53 4.58
CA LEU A 187 3.51 -20.62 4.26
C LEU A 187 4.04 -19.20 3.99
N LYS A 188 3.59 -18.60 2.89
CA LYS A 188 3.91 -17.19 2.60
C LYS A 188 3.14 -16.28 3.54
N LEU A 189 3.81 -15.27 4.10
CA LEU A 189 3.24 -14.29 5.04
C LEU A 189 1.86 -13.74 4.62
N ARG A 190 1.66 -13.48 3.33
CA ARG A 190 0.39 -12.98 2.78
C ARG A 190 -0.84 -13.86 3.09
N TYR A 191 -0.64 -15.15 3.36
CA TYR A 191 -1.73 -16.10 3.63
C TYR A 191 -2.01 -16.27 5.13
N LEU A 192 -1.12 -15.78 6.02
CA LEU A 192 -1.26 -15.91 7.46
C LEU A 192 -2.61 -15.42 8.00
N PRO A 193 -3.16 -14.25 7.60
CA PRO A 193 -4.45 -13.80 8.13
C PRO A 193 -5.57 -14.83 7.95
N LYS A 194 -5.63 -15.49 6.79
CA LYS A 194 -6.65 -16.50 6.50
C LYS A 194 -6.44 -17.78 7.31
N GLU A 195 -5.19 -18.25 7.41
CA GLU A 195 -4.87 -19.42 8.23
C GLU A 195 -5.17 -19.17 9.71
N ILE A 196 -4.92 -17.95 10.20
CA ILE A 196 -5.22 -17.55 11.59
C ILE A 196 -6.73 -17.57 11.86
N THR A 197 -7.53 -16.94 10.99
CA THR A 197 -8.99 -16.91 11.18
C THR A 197 -9.61 -18.30 11.02
N ASP A 198 -9.13 -19.10 10.07
CA ASP A 198 -9.58 -20.49 9.89
C ASP A 198 -9.23 -21.36 11.08
N ASN A 199 -8.01 -21.26 11.61
CA ASN A 199 -7.61 -21.99 12.80
C ASN A 199 -8.46 -21.61 14.02
N ALA A 200 -8.72 -20.32 14.24
CA ALA A 200 -9.61 -19.87 15.31
C ALA A 200 -11.04 -20.40 15.14
N PHE A 201 -11.56 -20.41 13.91
CA PHE A 201 -12.88 -20.98 13.61
C PHE A 201 -12.93 -22.50 13.85
N LEU A 202 -11.84 -23.22 13.52
CA LEU A 202 -11.71 -24.65 13.77
C LEU A 202 -11.62 -24.97 15.27
N ILE A 203 -10.82 -24.21 16.03
CA ILE A 203 -10.74 -24.32 17.49
C ILE A 203 -12.11 -24.11 18.14
N ASN A 204 -12.91 -23.19 17.59
CA ASN A 204 -14.29 -22.98 18.02
C ASN A 204 -15.27 -24.04 17.50
N ASN A 205 -14.79 -25.21 17.05
CA ASN A 205 -15.63 -26.30 16.52
C ASN A 205 -16.55 -25.85 15.38
N LYS A 206 -16.05 -24.95 14.51
CA LYS A 206 -16.80 -24.34 13.40
C LYS A 206 -18.05 -23.57 13.84
N LYS A 207 -18.03 -23.02 15.05
CA LYS A 207 -19.06 -22.12 15.59
C LYS A 207 -18.48 -20.73 15.80
N MET A 208 -19.30 -19.72 15.61
CA MET A 208 -18.92 -18.32 15.81
C MET A 208 -19.40 -17.86 17.18
N TYR A 209 -18.46 -17.57 18.09
CA TYR A 209 -18.73 -16.99 19.40
C TYR A 209 -18.45 -15.49 19.43
N ASP A 210 -17.48 -15.06 18.62
CA ASP A 210 -17.14 -13.67 18.39
C ASP A 210 -16.76 -13.41 16.93
N ASP A 211 -16.61 -12.14 16.57
CA ASP A 211 -15.97 -11.73 15.33
C ASP A 211 -14.50 -12.15 15.32
N LEU A 212 -14.01 -12.68 14.19
CA LEU A 212 -12.63 -13.15 14.05
C LEU A 212 -11.90 -12.29 13.04
N SER A 213 -10.97 -11.44 13.50
CA SER A 213 -10.21 -10.56 12.61
C SER A 213 -8.71 -10.72 12.79
N ALA A 214 -8.01 -10.88 11.67
CA ALA A 214 -6.56 -10.91 11.61
C ALA A 214 -6.05 -10.03 10.46
N VAL A 215 -4.97 -9.29 10.72
CA VAL A 215 -4.31 -8.44 9.75
C VAL A 215 -2.81 -8.66 9.81
N ILE A 216 -2.17 -8.75 8.64
CA ILE A 216 -0.72 -8.70 8.52
C ILE A 216 -0.32 -7.44 7.76
N LEU A 217 0.64 -6.71 8.31
CA LEU A 217 1.40 -5.65 7.64
C LEU A 217 2.82 -6.18 7.43
N PHE A 218 3.25 -6.36 6.18
CA PHE A 218 4.57 -6.94 5.91
C PHE A 218 5.33 -6.23 4.79
N ALA A 219 6.64 -6.17 4.95
CA ALA A 219 7.57 -5.58 4.02
C ALA A 219 7.95 -6.57 2.92
N ARG A 220 8.00 -6.09 1.67
CA ARG A 220 8.56 -6.80 0.53
C ARG A 220 9.38 -5.87 -0.36
N LYS A 221 10.06 -6.45 -1.34
CA LYS A 221 10.68 -5.63 -2.41
C LYS A 221 9.57 -4.92 -3.16
N GLY A 222 9.64 -3.59 -3.22
CA GLY A 222 8.75 -2.78 -4.02
C GLY A 222 9.08 -2.88 -5.51
N ARG A 223 8.06 -2.77 -6.34
CA ARG A 223 8.11 -2.72 -7.80
C ARG A 223 8.16 -1.25 -8.19
N VAL A 224 9.35 -0.79 -8.57
CA VAL A 224 9.60 0.60 -8.94
C VAL A 224 9.61 0.70 -10.46
N VAL A 225 8.90 1.69 -10.99
CA VAL A 225 8.94 2.10 -12.39
C VAL A 225 9.41 3.55 -12.47
N ASN A 226 10.40 3.81 -13.32
CA ASN A 226 10.96 5.13 -13.56
C ASN A 226 10.58 5.57 -14.97
N ILE A 227 9.94 6.72 -15.12
CA ILE A 227 9.51 7.28 -16.39
C ILE A 227 10.30 8.56 -16.65
N PHE A 228 11.07 8.60 -17.74
CA PHE A 228 11.70 9.83 -18.22
C PHE A 228 10.91 10.39 -19.40
N THR A 229 10.36 11.59 -19.26
CA THR A 229 9.59 12.26 -20.31
C THR A 229 10.01 13.71 -20.55
N GLY A 230 10.50 13.96 -21.76
CA GLY A 230 11.05 15.23 -22.19
C GLY A 230 12.52 15.43 -21.81
N PRO A 231 13.33 16.09 -22.65
CA PRO A 231 14.67 16.48 -22.27
C PRO A 231 14.67 17.68 -21.29
N PRO A 232 15.74 17.84 -20.49
CA PRO A 232 16.00 19.06 -19.72
C PRO A 232 15.97 20.31 -20.59
N ARG A 233 15.59 21.47 -20.03
CA ARG A 233 15.59 22.74 -20.78
C ARG A 233 17.00 23.22 -21.13
N ASN A 234 17.99 22.93 -20.28
CA ASN A 234 19.39 23.24 -20.55
C ASN A 234 20.11 21.95 -20.93
N GLU A 235 20.67 21.88 -22.14
CA GLU A 235 21.42 20.73 -22.65
C GLU A 235 22.64 20.38 -21.79
N GLU A 236 23.23 21.33 -21.05
CA GLU A 236 24.32 21.04 -20.11
C GLU A 236 23.90 20.08 -18.98
N LYS A 237 22.60 19.98 -18.69
CA LYS A 237 22.03 19.09 -17.69
C LYS A 237 21.66 17.71 -18.24
N ASP A 238 21.78 17.50 -19.54
CA ASP A 238 21.39 16.26 -20.21
C ASP A 238 22.10 15.04 -19.59
N ALA A 239 23.42 15.11 -19.49
CA ALA A 239 24.23 14.01 -18.96
C ALA A 239 23.88 13.71 -17.49
N GLU A 240 23.64 14.75 -16.68
CA GLU A 240 23.24 14.60 -15.28
C GLU A 240 21.87 13.93 -15.16
N ALA A 241 20.88 14.39 -15.91
CA ALA A 241 19.52 13.86 -15.90
C ALA A 241 19.48 12.39 -16.36
N VAL A 242 20.19 12.06 -17.44
CA VAL A 242 20.28 10.68 -17.95
C VAL A 242 21.01 9.79 -16.95
N LYS A 243 22.15 10.23 -16.40
CA LYS A 243 22.88 9.45 -15.39
C LYS A 243 21.98 9.15 -14.19
N LYS A 244 21.29 10.16 -13.66
CA LYS A 244 20.36 10.00 -12.54
C LYS A 244 19.25 9.00 -12.86
N PHE A 245 18.64 9.09 -14.04
CA PHE A 245 17.63 8.14 -14.50
C PHE A 245 18.14 6.69 -14.54
N LEU A 246 19.37 6.49 -15.02
CA LEU A 246 19.99 5.17 -15.13
C LEU A 246 20.39 4.57 -13.78
N GLU A 247 20.75 5.41 -12.81
CA GLU A 247 21.11 5.00 -11.45
C GLU A 247 19.88 4.60 -10.59
N LEU A 248 18.66 4.94 -11.01
CA LEU A 248 17.45 4.53 -10.29
C LEU A 248 17.24 3.01 -10.36
N ASP A 249 16.92 2.43 -9.20
CA ASP A 249 16.47 1.05 -9.09
C ASP A 249 15.09 0.88 -9.75
N GLY A 250 14.87 -0.29 -10.37
CA GLY A 250 13.60 -0.64 -11.01
C GLY A 250 13.60 -0.45 -12.53
N LEU A 251 12.41 -0.60 -13.10
CA LEU A 251 12.21 -0.52 -14.55
C LEU A 251 12.45 0.90 -15.06
N LYS A 252 13.01 1.02 -16.26
CA LYS A 252 13.36 2.26 -16.93
C LYS A 252 12.52 2.40 -18.18
N ILE A 253 11.66 3.40 -18.19
CA ILE A 253 10.74 3.70 -19.28
C ILE A 253 11.04 5.10 -19.79
N ILE A 254 11.14 5.23 -21.11
CA ILE A 254 11.25 6.53 -21.77
C ILE A 254 9.95 6.82 -22.50
N CYS A 255 9.40 8.00 -22.24
CA CYS A 255 8.21 8.50 -22.91
C CYS A 255 8.56 9.76 -23.71
N GLY A 256 8.92 9.58 -24.98
CA GLY A 256 9.11 10.65 -25.96
C GLY A 256 10.32 10.44 -26.86
N ALA A 257 10.15 10.65 -28.16
CA ALA A 257 11.22 10.49 -29.15
C ALA A 257 12.45 11.40 -28.89
N SER A 258 12.23 12.67 -28.50
CA SER A 258 13.35 13.58 -28.15
C SER A 258 14.12 13.09 -26.93
N THR A 259 13.42 12.60 -25.90
CA THR A 259 14.03 11.98 -24.72
C THR A 259 14.79 10.71 -25.07
N ALA A 260 14.24 9.89 -25.98
CA ALA A 260 14.87 8.67 -26.45
C ALA A 260 16.18 8.96 -27.19
N LYS A 261 16.19 9.98 -28.06
CA LYS A 261 17.41 10.47 -28.74
C LYS A 261 18.46 10.96 -27.75
N LEU A 262 18.05 11.73 -26.74
CA LEU A 262 18.92 12.17 -25.65
C LEU A 262 19.58 10.97 -24.95
N VAL A 263 18.78 10.03 -24.45
CA VAL A 263 19.30 8.87 -23.71
C VAL A 263 20.17 7.97 -24.61
N SER A 264 19.77 7.78 -25.87
CA SER A 264 20.53 7.05 -26.90
C SER A 264 21.93 7.66 -27.12
N ARG A 265 22.02 9.00 -27.23
CA ARG A 265 23.29 9.75 -27.33
C ARG A 265 24.18 9.50 -26.12
N GLU A 266 23.67 9.72 -24.91
CA GLU A 266 24.45 9.58 -23.67
C GLU A 266 24.90 8.14 -23.40
N LEU A 267 24.10 7.14 -23.80
CA LEU A 267 24.47 5.72 -23.68
C LEU A 267 25.40 5.24 -24.81
N SER A 268 25.59 6.03 -25.87
CA SER A 268 26.24 5.58 -27.11
C SER A 268 25.59 4.30 -27.68
N LYS A 269 24.25 4.23 -27.66
CA LYS A 269 23.46 3.08 -28.12
C LYS A 269 22.46 3.47 -29.20
N ASN A 270 22.26 2.61 -30.20
CA ASN A 270 21.35 2.89 -31.30
C ASN A 270 19.88 2.89 -30.85
N LEU A 271 19.12 3.88 -31.34
CA LEU A 271 17.67 3.91 -31.26
C LEU A 271 17.10 3.13 -32.44
N VAL A 272 16.48 1.99 -32.18
CA VAL A 272 15.91 1.12 -33.21
C VAL A 272 14.40 1.29 -33.22
N ILE A 273 13.81 1.48 -34.40
CA ILE A 273 12.35 1.49 -34.60
C ILE A 273 11.89 0.05 -34.79
N ASP A 274 10.94 -0.40 -33.99
CA ASP A 274 10.30 -1.69 -34.17
C ASP A 274 9.04 -1.51 -35.01
N GLU A 275 9.19 -1.71 -36.33
CA GLU A 275 8.12 -1.52 -37.32
C GLU A 275 6.95 -2.50 -37.15
N LYS A 276 7.06 -3.52 -36.28
CA LYS A 276 5.98 -4.49 -36.01
C LYS A 276 4.74 -3.89 -35.34
N PHE A 277 4.82 -2.65 -34.84
CA PHE A 277 3.81 -2.03 -33.98
C PHE A 277 3.08 -0.82 -34.60
N ALA A 278 3.31 -0.52 -35.88
CA ALA A 278 2.63 0.59 -36.55
C ALA A 278 1.19 0.18 -36.96
N SER A 279 0.18 0.58 -36.18
CA SER A 279 -1.22 0.60 -36.60
C SER A 279 -1.70 2.06 -36.79
N SER A 280 -2.91 2.27 -37.31
CA SER A 280 -3.48 3.62 -37.51
C SER A 280 -3.72 4.40 -36.22
N ILE A 281 -3.66 3.76 -35.04
CA ILE A 281 -4.00 4.35 -33.74
C ILE A 281 -2.85 4.19 -32.72
N SER A 282 -2.01 3.17 -32.88
CA SER A 282 -0.89 2.87 -31.98
C SER A 282 0.40 3.58 -32.42
N PRO A 283 1.12 4.25 -31.50
CA PRO A 283 2.44 4.80 -31.80
C PRO A 283 3.48 3.70 -32.14
N PRO A 284 4.51 3.99 -32.93
CA PRO A 284 5.61 3.05 -33.15
C PRO A 284 6.35 2.77 -31.84
N ASN A 285 6.88 1.54 -31.72
CA ASN A 285 7.68 1.14 -30.57
C ASN A 285 9.16 1.41 -30.87
N TYR A 286 9.88 1.95 -29.88
CA TYR A 286 11.31 2.19 -29.98
C TYR A 286 12.07 1.25 -29.05
N LYS A 287 13.33 0.95 -29.38
CA LYS A 287 14.20 0.13 -28.54
C LYS A 287 15.55 0.81 -28.36
N ILE A 288 15.99 0.84 -27.10
CA ILE A 288 17.34 1.22 -26.68
C ILE A 288 17.81 0.12 -25.72
N ASP A 289 18.96 -0.49 -25.99
CA ASP A 289 19.48 -1.53 -25.11
C ASP A 289 19.75 -0.99 -23.70
N GLY A 290 19.29 -1.70 -22.67
CA GLY A 290 19.32 -1.25 -21.27
C GLY A 290 18.13 -0.38 -20.82
N ILE A 291 17.13 -0.17 -21.68
CA ILE A 291 15.86 0.50 -21.35
C ILE A 291 14.71 -0.49 -21.56
N ASP A 292 13.78 -0.59 -20.61
CA ASP A 292 12.74 -1.61 -20.59
C ASP A 292 11.59 -1.31 -21.58
N LEU A 293 11.26 -0.03 -21.78
CA LEU A 293 10.22 0.42 -22.72
C LEU A 293 10.51 1.83 -23.24
N VAL A 294 10.35 2.08 -24.54
CA VAL A 294 10.52 3.40 -25.15
C VAL A 294 9.31 3.73 -26.04
N THR A 295 8.64 4.84 -25.77
CA THR A 295 7.37 5.23 -26.40
C THR A 295 7.38 6.65 -26.97
N GLU A 296 6.34 7.04 -27.72
CA GLU A 296 6.17 8.36 -28.37
C GLU A 296 5.97 9.53 -27.39
N GLY A 297 5.81 9.26 -26.10
CA GLY A 297 5.74 10.32 -25.09
C GLY A 297 4.33 10.83 -24.85
N ILE A 298 4.04 12.09 -25.22
CA ILE A 298 2.77 12.74 -24.85
C ILE A 298 1.57 12.00 -25.43
N VAL A 299 1.68 11.46 -26.65
CA VAL A 299 0.61 10.64 -27.25
C VAL A 299 0.33 9.42 -26.37
N THR A 300 1.36 8.65 -26.03
CA THR A 300 1.25 7.46 -25.16
C THR A 300 0.70 7.80 -23.79
N LEU A 301 1.14 8.92 -23.17
CA LEU A 301 0.64 9.34 -21.85
C LEU A 301 -0.83 9.74 -21.86
N ASN A 302 -1.30 10.40 -22.93
CA ASN A 302 -2.72 10.74 -23.09
C ASN A 302 -3.57 9.50 -23.34
N GLN A 303 -3.11 8.59 -24.21
CA GLN A 303 -3.80 7.33 -24.45
C GLN A 303 -3.84 6.49 -23.17
N LEU A 304 -2.75 6.41 -22.40
CA LEU A 304 -2.70 5.76 -21.09
C LEU A 304 -3.76 6.33 -20.15
N TYR A 305 -3.86 7.66 -20.05
CA TYR A 305 -4.84 8.32 -19.19
C TYR A 305 -6.28 7.93 -19.55
N ASN A 306 -6.59 7.87 -20.85
CA ASN A 306 -7.90 7.53 -21.36
C ASN A 306 -8.29 6.08 -21.08
N ILE A 307 -7.34 5.14 -21.15
CA ILE A 307 -7.61 3.71 -20.92
C ILE A 307 -7.48 3.28 -19.45
N TRP A 308 -6.99 4.15 -18.56
CA TRP A 308 -6.59 3.74 -17.21
C TRP A 308 -7.73 3.15 -16.37
N ASP A 309 -8.97 3.62 -16.59
CA ASP A 309 -10.16 3.15 -15.87
C ASP A 309 -10.98 2.14 -16.69
N GLU A 310 -10.51 1.75 -17.87
CA GLU A 310 -11.20 0.79 -18.74
C GLU A 310 -10.99 -0.65 -18.26
N ASP A 311 -11.89 -1.54 -18.73
CA ASP A 311 -11.78 -2.97 -18.47
C ASP A 311 -10.54 -3.55 -19.17
N GLU A 312 -9.64 -4.16 -18.39
CA GLU A 312 -8.39 -4.76 -18.88
C GLU A 312 -8.62 -5.79 -20.00
N SER A 313 -9.76 -6.48 -20.00
CA SER A 313 -10.11 -7.45 -21.04
C SER A 313 -10.36 -6.83 -22.42
N LYS A 314 -10.63 -5.52 -22.48
CA LYS A 314 -10.85 -4.77 -23.73
C LYS A 314 -9.57 -4.17 -24.31
N LEU A 315 -8.46 -4.23 -23.57
CA LEU A 315 -7.21 -3.61 -23.99
C LEU A 315 -6.56 -4.41 -25.11
N GLU A 316 -6.13 -3.71 -26.16
CA GLU A 316 -5.37 -4.33 -27.26
C GLU A 316 -4.04 -4.88 -26.74
N LYS A 317 -3.77 -6.14 -27.03
CA LYS A 317 -2.48 -6.75 -26.68
C LYS A 317 -1.40 -6.27 -27.65
N PHE A 318 -0.16 -6.21 -27.17
CA PHE A 318 1.01 -5.86 -27.98
C PHE A 318 0.96 -4.42 -28.51
N ASN A 319 0.73 -3.45 -27.63
CA ASN A 319 0.77 -2.02 -27.93
C ASN A 319 1.60 -1.30 -26.85
N PRO A 320 2.50 -0.35 -27.19
CA PRO A 320 3.30 0.38 -26.20
C PRO A 320 2.50 1.03 -25.07
N VAL A 321 1.25 1.44 -25.33
CA VAL A 321 0.34 2.00 -24.33
C VAL A 321 -0.12 0.92 -23.34
N THR A 322 -0.48 -0.27 -23.83
CA THR A 322 -0.96 -1.37 -22.98
C THR A 322 0.19 -2.07 -22.25
N ASP A 323 1.38 -2.09 -22.84
CA ASP A 323 2.61 -2.48 -22.15
C ASP A 323 2.91 -1.50 -20.99
N LEU A 324 2.87 -0.18 -21.27
CA LEU A 324 3.03 0.85 -20.24
C LEU A 324 1.96 0.72 -19.14
N TYR A 325 0.70 0.52 -19.50
CA TYR A 325 -0.40 0.28 -18.56
C TYR A 325 -0.09 -0.91 -17.67
N THR A 326 0.31 -2.06 -18.24
CA THR A 326 0.61 -3.28 -17.50
C THR A 326 1.74 -3.07 -16.49
N LEU A 327 2.83 -2.43 -16.92
CA LEU A 327 3.98 -2.14 -16.06
C LEU A 327 3.61 -1.21 -14.89
N LEU A 328 2.81 -0.18 -15.15
CA LEU A 328 2.37 0.78 -14.12
C LEU A 328 1.28 0.21 -13.21
N LYS A 329 0.43 -0.68 -13.72
CA LYS A 329 -0.63 -1.31 -12.91
C LYS A 329 -0.05 -2.18 -11.79
N VAL A 330 1.04 -2.89 -12.07
CA VAL A 330 1.74 -3.71 -11.07
C VAL A 330 2.76 -2.95 -10.23
N ALA A 331 3.06 -1.69 -10.57
CA ALA A 331 4.02 -0.85 -9.86
C ALA A 331 3.47 -0.38 -8.50
N ASP A 332 4.35 -0.36 -7.51
CA ASP A 332 4.06 0.20 -6.18
C ASP A 332 4.54 1.64 -6.06
N ARG A 333 5.62 1.97 -6.79
CA ARG A 333 6.21 3.30 -6.85
C ARG A 333 6.51 3.69 -8.28
N ILE A 334 6.12 4.90 -8.64
CA ILE A 334 6.36 5.49 -9.95
C ILE A 334 7.17 6.76 -9.75
N ASN A 335 8.37 6.82 -10.32
CA ASN A 335 9.21 8.01 -10.33
C ASN A 335 9.11 8.67 -11.71
N PHE A 336 8.67 9.92 -11.77
CA PHE A 336 8.68 10.73 -12.99
C PHE A 336 9.88 11.66 -12.98
N ILE A 337 10.69 11.57 -14.02
CA ILE A 337 11.69 12.57 -14.38
C ILE A 337 11.10 13.33 -15.57
N VAL A 338 10.81 14.61 -15.35
CA VAL A 338 10.05 15.44 -16.29
C VAL A 338 10.96 16.53 -16.80
N GLY A 339 11.39 16.41 -18.05
CA GLY A 339 12.13 17.48 -18.69
C GLY A 339 11.27 18.72 -18.90
N THR A 340 11.90 19.87 -18.82
CA THR A 340 11.25 21.19 -18.96
C THR A 340 11.48 21.86 -20.31
N ALA A 341 12.18 21.19 -21.24
CA ALA A 341 12.38 21.71 -22.59
C ALA A 341 11.06 21.92 -23.33
N ASP A 342 10.97 23.06 -23.98
CA ASP A 342 9.92 23.34 -24.96
C ASP A 342 10.14 22.41 -26.16
N ASN A 343 9.07 21.75 -26.60
CA ASN A 343 9.12 20.90 -27.78
C ASN A 343 8.25 21.54 -28.88
N PRO A 344 8.87 22.14 -29.92
CA PRO A 344 8.15 22.80 -31.01
C PRO A 344 7.12 21.87 -31.68
N ALA A 345 7.43 20.58 -31.77
CA ALA A 345 6.53 19.58 -32.34
C ALA A 345 5.24 19.36 -31.53
N THR A 346 5.19 19.78 -30.27
CA THR A 346 4.00 19.69 -29.39
C THR A 346 3.32 21.05 -29.15
N GLU A 347 3.85 22.12 -29.74
CA GLU A 347 3.20 23.43 -29.80
C GLU A 347 2.29 23.59 -31.03
N ASP A 348 2.36 22.65 -31.97
CA ASP A 348 1.48 22.58 -33.12
C ASP A 348 0.01 22.45 -32.69
N ILE A 349 -0.84 23.33 -33.25
CA ILE A 349 -2.28 23.39 -32.97
C ILE A 349 -2.98 22.05 -33.27
N THR A 350 -2.40 21.25 -34.18
CA THR A 350 -2.87 19.92 -34.55
C THR A 350 -2.97 18.97 -33.35
N TYR A 351 -2.05 19.06 -32.38
CA TYR A 351 -2.13 18.26 -31.15
C TYR A 351 -3.32 18.67 -30.28
N SER A 352 -3.63 19.96 -30.24
CA SER A 352 -4.80 20.47 -29.51
C SER A 352 -6.10 20.05 -30.21
N GLN A 353 -6.11 20.03 -31.55
CA GLN A 353 -7.26 19.55 -32.34
C GLN A 353 -7.51 18.05 -32.17
N LEU A 354 -6.47 17.25 -31.94
CA LEU A 354 -6.57 15.82 -31.61
C LEU A 354 -6.91 15.56 -30.14
N GLY A 355 -7.11 16.60 -29.33
CA GLY A 355 -7.44 16.49 -27.91
C GLY A 355 -6.28 16.08 -26.99
N LEU A 356 -5.03 16.16 -27.46
CA LEU A 356 -3.86 15.76 -26.68
C LEU A 356 -3.46 16.86 -25.69
N LEU A 357 -3.38 16.50 -24.42
CA LEU A 357 -2.95 17.39 -23.34
C LEU A 357 -1.43 17.47 -23.29
N LYS A 358 -0.91 18.70 -23.14
CA LYS A 358 0.54 18.95 -22.93
C LYS A 358 1.05 18.29 -21.64
N ARG A 359 2.37 18.05 -21.59
CA ARG A 359 3.06 17.41 -20.45
C ARG A 359 2.68 18.00 -19.08
N LYS A 360 2.66 19.34 -18.99
CA LYS A 360 2.28 20.12 -17.78
C LYS A 360 0.83 19.87 -17.29
N LYS A 361 -0.06 19.37 -18.17
CA LYS A 361 -1.46 19.04 -17.82
C LYS A 361 -1.67 17.54 -17.64
N ILE A 362 -1.13 16.71 -18.53
CA ILE A 362 -1.37 15.26 -18.51
C ILE A 362 -0.70 14.57 -17.32
N ILE A 363 0.50 15.03 -16.91
CA ILE A 363 1.20 14.43 -15.77
C ILE A 363 0.37 14.59 -14.50
N PRO A 364 -0.04 15.80 -14.06
CA PRO A 364 -0.89 15.95 -12.87
C PRO A 364 -2.13 15.06 -12.87
N LEU A 365 -2.81 14.91 -14.01
CA LEU A 365 -4.00 14.07 -14.13
C LEU A 365 -3.69 12.57 -13.94
N LEU A 366 -2.54 12.09 -14.45
CA LEU A 366 -2.08 10.73 -14.20
C LEU A 366 -1.68 10.54 -12.72
N LEU A 367 -1.03 11.53 -12.11
CA LEU A 367 -0.69 11.48 -10.68
C LEU A 367 -1.94 11.29 -9.82
N GLU A 368 -3.03 12.00 -10.13
CA GLU A 368 -4.30 11.84 -9.41
C GLU A 368 -4.84 10.41 -9.51
N LYS A 369 -4.83 9.79 -10.70
CA LYS A 369 -5.26 8.40 -10.89
C LYS A 369 -4.39 7.43 -10.09
N PHE A 370 -3.07 7.58 -10.15
CA PHE A 370 -2.14 6.69 -9.45
C PHE A 370 -2.24 6.83 -7.93
N ASN A 371 -2.38 8.06 -7.42
CA ASN A 371 -2.57 8.33 -6.01
C ASN A 371 -3.90 7.76 -5.50
N LYS A 372 -4.97 7.82 -6.30
CA LYS A 372 -6.27 7.19 -5.98
C LYS A 372 -6.17 5.67 -5.85
N GLU A 373 -5.27 5.03 -6.60
CA GLU A 373 -4.97 3.59 -6.48
C GLU A 373 -3.97 3.25 -5.35
N GLY A 374 -3.53 4.23 -4.55
CA GLY A 374 -2.60 4.01 -3.44
C GLY A 374 -1.15 3.80 -3.86
N LYS A 375 -0.78 4.13 -5.10
CA LYS A 375 0.61 4.07 -5.59
C LYS A 375 1.41 5.26 -5.04
N VAL A 376 2.69 5.04 -4.74
CA VAL A 376 3.59 6.13 -4.33
C VAL A 376 4.14 6.80 -5.59
N VAL A 377 3.81 8.06 -5.84
CA VAL A 377 4.31 8.79 -7.00
C VAL A 377 5.23 9.93 -6.60
N VAL A 378 6.40 10.00 -7.24
CA VAL A 378 7.40 11.06 -7.04
C VAL A 378 7.65 11.73 -8.37
N VAL A 379 7.64 13.06 -8.39
CA VAL A 379 7.91 13.85 -9.60
C VAL A 379 9.13 14.72 -9.35
N GLU A 380 10.05 14.68 -10.29
CA GLU A 380 11.23 15.53 -10.35
C GLU A 380 11.29 16.22 -11.70
N GLU A 381 11.45 17.55 -11.68
CA GLU A 381 11.67 18.34 -12.89
C GLU A 381 13.17 18.51 -13.16
N VAL A 382 13.58 18.33 -14.42
CA VAL A 382 14.98 18.46 -14.87
C VAL A 382 15.18 19.51 -15.96
#